data_AF-A0A835FFH7-F1
#
_entry.id   AF-A0A835FFH7-F1
#
_cell.length_a   1.000
_cell.length_b   1.000
_cell.length_c   1.000
_cell.angle_alpha   90.00
_cell.angle_beta   90.00
_cell.angle_gamma   90.00
#
_symmetry.space_group_name_H-M   'P 1'
#
loop_
_entity.id
_entity.type
_entity.pdbx_description
1 polymer ?
#
loop_
_entity_poly.entity_id
_entity_poly.type
_entity_poly.pdbx_seq_one_letter_code
_entity_poly.pdbx_strand_id
1 'polypeptide(L)'
;MSLPSVLVVILATIFAAAHMAAAAAADARPSPPLVANLPASAAAQDFVRSRCGESCRMRPKAARECNKLLLPFATSINGSYVGASLAGTTAMISELTAFVRDMRELDRAWPEYKLGGCIRMAEGAVGGAKEQMATLSRFYALGDDKVGEFGLSEVMKWIRVVMTGFQHECSDGGLKNVVDLSKELPRARVVDKYIYVSLHLICFPTPYAMNFLGSPVDNQSKDA
;
A
#
# COMPACT_ATOMS: atom_id res chain seq x y z
N MET A 1 -60.63 -6.81 13.54
CA MET A 1 -59.29 -6.71 14.14
C MET A 1 -58.51 -7.95 13.77
N SER A 2 -57.51 -7.84 12.90
CA SER A 2 -56.45 -8.86 12.75
C SER A 2 -55.25 -8.25 12.03
N LEU A 3 -54.37 -7.63 12.82
CA LEU A 3 -52.96 -7.47 12.46
C LEU A 3 -52.16 -8.20 13.55
N PRO A 4 -51.65 -9.41 13.27
CA PRO A 4 -50.44 -9.81 13.98
C PRO A 4 -49.37 -10.54 13.14
N SER A 5 -49.68 -11.06 11.95
CA SER A 5 -48.77 -12.05 11.33
C SER A 5 -47.64 -11.46 10.47
N VAL A 6 -47.82 -10.26 9.90
CA VAL A 6 -46.82 -9.68 8.98
C VAL A 6 -45.65 -9.02 9.73
N LEU A 7 -45.91 -8.44 10.91
CA LEU A 7 -44.89 -7.72 11.68
C LEU A 7 -43.84 -8.67 12.31
N VAL A 8 -44.27 -9.87 12.69
CA VAL A 8 -43.40 -10.89 13.33
C VAL A 8 -42.38 -11.47 12.35
N VAL A 9 -42.75 -11.63 11.08
CA VAL A 9 -41.86 -12.17 10.03
C VAL A 9 -40.76 -11.17 9.68
N ILE A 10 -41.06 -9.86 9.66
CA ILE A 10 -40.09 -8.80 9.34
C ILE A 10 -39.06 -8.64 10.48
N LEU A 11 -39.48 -8.72 11.74
CA LEU A 11 -38.56 -8.68 12.87
C LEU A 11 -37.64 -9.91 12.91
N ALA A 12 -38.15 -11.11 12.61
CA ALA A 12 -37.34 -12.33 12.59
C ALA A 12 -36.26 -12.33 11.49
N THR A 13 -36.53 -11.77 10.31
CA THR A 13 -35.55 -11.69 9.22
C THR A 13 -34.45 -10.65 9.48
N ILE A 14 -34.78 -9.55 10.17
CA ILE A 14 -33.79 -8.53 10.58
C ILE A 14 -32.81 -9.12 11.62
N PHE A 15 -33.30 -9.90 12.59
CA PHE A 15 -32.44 -10.52 13.59
C PHE A 15 -31.51 -11.61 13.02
N ALA A 16 -31.96 -12.37 12.01
CA ALA A 16 -31.13 -13.35 11.33
C ALA A 16 -30.00 -12.71 10.49
N ALA A 17 -30.29 -11.59 9.81
CA ALA A 17 -29.27 -10.85 9.07
C ALA A 17 -28.22 -10.22 10.01
N ALA A 18 -28.64 -9.72 11.18
CA ALA A 18 -27.73 -9.19 12.19
C ALA A 18 -26.82 -10.28 12.80
N HIS A 19 -27.32 -11.50 12.97
CA HIS A 19 -26.50 -12.63 13.46
C HIS A 19 -25.51 -13.14 12.41
N MET A 20 -25.87 -13.14 11.12
CA MET A 20 -24.92 -13.50 10.06
C MET A 20 -23.85 -12.43 9.84
N ALA A 21 -24.18 -11.14 9.99
CA ALA A 21 -23.18 -10.06 9.95
C ALA A 21 -22.25 -10.08 11.18
N ALA A 22 -22.75 -10.47 12.36
CA ALA A 22 -21.93 -10.62 13.56
C ALA A 22 -21.02 -11.86 13.54
N ALA A 23 -21.46 -12.96 12.92
CA ALA A 23 -20.63 -14.16 12.77
C ALA A 23 -19.46 -13.93 11.79
N ALA A 24 -19.65 -13.14 10.73
CA ALA A 24 -18.58 -12.76 9.82
C ALA A 24 -17.55 -11.79 10.44
N ALA A 25 -17.94 -11.02 11.46
CA ALA A 25 -17.03 -10.16 12.22
C ALA A 25 -16.26 -10.92 13.32
N ALA A 26 -16.77 -12.06 13.79
CA ALA A 26 -16.15 -12.86 14.85
C ALA A 26 -14.92 -13.66 14.37
N ASP A 27 -14.79 -13.92 13.07
CA ASP A 27 -13.62 -14.60 12.48
C ASP A 27 -12.51 -13.64 12.04
N ALA A 28 -12.71 -12.32 12.12
CA ALA A 28 -11.64 -11.36 11.95
C ALA A 28 -10.85 -11.27 13.26
N ARG A 29 -9.93 -12.22 13.48
CA ARG A 29 -8.89 -12.00 14.50
C ARG A 29 -8.27 -10.62 14.25
N PRO A 30 -8.09 -9.79 15.29
CA PRO A 30 -7.36 -8.54 15.14
C PRO A 30 -6.01 -8.87 14.50
N SER A 31 -5.71 -8.24 13.36
CA SER A 31 -4.41 -8.42 12.73
C SER A 31 -3.34 -8.05 13.75
N PRO A 32 -2.32 -8.90 13.99
CA PRO A 32 -1.25 -8.53 14.90
C PRO A 32 -0.63 -7.21 14.43
N PRO A 33 -0.33 -6.27 15.34
CA PRO A 33 0.25 -5.01 14.94
C PRO A 33 1.62 -5.23 14.32
N LEU A 34 1.97 -4.44 13.30
CA LEU A 34 3.32 -4.41 12.78
C LEU A 34 4.23 -3.72 13.79
N VAL A 35 5.09 -4.49 14.44
CA VAL A 35 6.08 -4.00 15.41
C VAL A 35 7.47 -4.02 14.78
N ALA A 36 8.18 -2.90 14.86
CA ALA A 36 9.54 -2.77 14.38
C ALA A 36 10.56 -3.24 15.42
N ASN A 37 11.75 -3.64 14.96
CA ASN A 37 12.95 -3.96 15.73
C ASN A 37 12.78 -5.10 16.74
N LEU A 38 11.84 -6.00 16.49
CA LEU A 38 11.79 -7.27 17.21
C LEU A 38 12.95 -8.17 16.76
N PRO A 39 13.47 -9.04 17.64
CA PRO A 39 14.43 -10.06 17.25
C PRO A 39 13.88 -10.91 16.11
N ALA A 40 14.54 -10.86 14.95
CA ALA A 40 14.11 -11.56 13.75
C ALA A 40 14.93 -12.82 13.53
N SER A 41 14.25 -13.95 13.30
CA SER A 41 14.89 -15.19 12.87
C SER A 41 15.53 -15.03 11.50
N ALA A 42 16.50 -15.89 11.17
CA ALA A 42 17.10 -15.93 9.83
C ALA A 42 16.03 -16.10 8.74
N ALA A 43 15.06 -17.00 8.95
CA ALA A 43 13.96 -17.23 8.02
C ALA A 43 13.09 -15.99 7.77
N ALA A 44 12.78 -15.20 8.82
CA ALA A 44 12.01 -13.97 8.67
C ALA A 44 12.78 -12.91 7.87
N GLN A 45 14.09 -12.79 8.11
CA GLN A 45 14.95 -11.88 7.34
C GLN A 45 15.11 -12.33 5.89
N ASP A 46 15.27 -13.63 5.65
CA ASP A 46 15.44 -14.20 4.32
C ASP A 46 14.16 -14.07 3.50
N PHE A 47 12.99 -14.23 4.13
CA PHE A 47 11.72 -13.89 3.51
C PHE A 47 11.71 -12.43 3.03
N VAL A 48 12.05 -11.47 3.89
CA VAL A 48 12.08 -10.04 3.50
C VAL A 48 13.06 -9.80 2.34
N ARG A 49 14.24 -10.42 2.38
CA ARG A 49 15.25 -10.29 1.31
C ARG A 49 14.75 -10.85 -0.01
N SER A 50 14.20 -12.06 0.00
CA SER A 50 13.58 -12.72 -1.16
C SER A 50 12.44 -11.86 -1.70
N ARG A 51 11.53 -11.43 -0.82
CA ARG A 51 10.39 -10.59 -1.17
C ARG A 51 10.80 -9.30 -1.87
N CYS A 52 11.75 -8.57 -1.30
CA CYS A 52 12.29 -7.35 -1.91
C CYS A 52 13.06 -7.64 -3.21
N GLY A 53 13.75 -8.77 -3.30
CA GLY A 53 14.43 -9.22 -4.52
C GLY A 53 13.47 -9.53 -5.66
N GLU A 54 12.34 -10.20 -5.36
CA GLU A 54 11.29 -10.54 -6.30
C GLU A 54 10.53 -9.28 -6.76
N SER A 55 9.99 -8.51 -5.82
CA SER A 55 9.23 -7.30 -6.10
C SER A 55 10.03 -6.26 -6.87
N CYS A 56 11.34 -6.14 -6.61
CA CYS A 56 12.21 -5.14 -7.23
C CYS A 56 13.30 -5.75 -8.12
N ARG A 57 13.04 -6.91 -8.73
CA ARG A 57 14.02 -7.68 -9.52
C ARG A 57 14.78 -6.85 -10.54
N MET A 58 14.07 -5.98 -11.26
CA MET A 58 14.65 -5.15 -12.33
C MET A 58 15.37 -3.89 -11.81
N ARG A 59 15.30 -3.59 -10.50
CA ARG A 59 15.89 -2.39 -9.89
C ARG A 59 16.61 -2.73 -8.58
N PRO A 60 17.88 -3.14 -8.63
CA PRO A 60 18.66 -3.50 -7.43
C PRO A 60 18.74 -2.39 -6.37
N LYS A 61 18.72 -1.11 -6.79
CA LYS A 61 18.65 0.03 -5.86
C LYS A 61 17.33 0.03 -5.08
N ALA A 62 16.20 -0.23 -5.74
CA ALA A 62 14.89 -0.29 -5.09
C ALA A 62 14.78 -1.50 -4.15
N ALA A 63 15.35 -2.66 -4.54
CA ALA A 63 15.43 -3.83 -3.66
C ALA A 63 16.18 -3.53 -2.36
N ARG A 64 17.27 -2.76 -2.40
CA ARG A 64 18.00 -2.35 -1.19
C ARG A 64 17.18 -1.42 -0.31
N GLU A 65 16.44 -0.47 -0.89
CA GLU A 65 15.59 0.43 -0.12
C GLU A 65 14.39 -0.30 0.49
N CYS A 66 13.80 -1.25 -0.24
CA CYS A 66 12.80 -2.17 0.28
C CYS A 66 13.32 -2.96 1.48
N ASN A 67 14.55 -3.50 1.40
CA ASN A 67 15.17 -4.20 2.54
C ASN A 67 15.35 -3.28 3.74
N LYS A 68 15.88 -2.06 3.55
CA LYS A 68 16.03 -1.10 4.64
C LYS A 68 14.70 -0.76 5.31
N LEU A 69 13.64 -0.65 4.51
CA LEU A 69 12.29 -0.37 4.98
C LEU A 69 11.71 -1.56 5.78
N LEU A 70 11.80 -2.77 5.24
CA LEU A 70 11.05 -3.93 5.75
C LEU A 70 11.82 -4.77 6.79
N LEU A 71 13.16 -4.81 6.77
CA LEU A 71 13.93 -5.62 7.72
C LEU A 71 13.63 -5.31 9.19
N PRO A 72 13.42 -4.04 9.60
CA PRO A 72 12.96 -3.74 10.96
C PRO A 72 11.66 -4.47 11.34
N PHE A 73 10.79 -4.79 10.38
CA PHE A 73 9.50 -5.43 10.60
C PHE A 73 9.51 -6.94 10.35
N ALA A 74 10.66 -7.55 10.06
CA ALA A 74 10.75 -8.93 9.60
C ALA A 74 10.00 -9.93 10.49
N THR A 75 10.15 -9.83 11.82
CA THR A 75 9.43 -10.70 12.77
C THR A 75 7.91 -10.53 12.69
N SER A 76 7.43 -9.28 12.60
CA SER A 76 5.99 -8.99 12.55
C SER A 76 5.39 -9.39 11.19
N ILE A 77 6.15 -9.21 10.10
CA ILE A 77 5.75 -9.67 8.77
C ILE A 77 5.58 -11.19 8.75
N ASN A 78 6.44 -11.93 9.46
CA ASN A 78 6.37 -13.37 9.67
C ASN A 78 6.08 -14.19 8.40
N GLY A 79 6.73 -13.84 7.28
CA GLY A 79 6.54 -14.56 6.02
C GLY A 79 5.30 -14.17 5.22
N SER A 80 4.54 -13.14 5.61
CA SER A 80 3.34 -12.71 4.89
C SER A 80 3.65 -11.67 3.80
N TYR A 81 3.21 -11.95 2.57
CA TYR A 81 3.27 -11.02 1.45
C TYR A 81 2.35 -9.81 1.66
N VAL A 82 1.15 -10.02 2.21
CA VAL A 82 0.24 -8.92 2.56
C VAL A 82 0.81 -8.13 3.74
N GLY A 83 1.42 -8.79 4.73
CA GLY A 83 2.11 -8.13 5.84
C GLY A 83 3.25 -7.24 5.36
N ALA A 84 4.05 -7.69 4.38
CA ALA A 84 5.07 -6.87 3.74
C ALA A 84 4.47 -5.67 3.00
N SER A 85 3.38 -5.87 2.26
CA SER A 85 2.64 -4.77 1.60
C SER A 85 2.11 -3.76 2.61
N LEU A 86 1.48 -4.23 3.68
CA LEU A 86 0.96 -3.40 4.77
C LEU A 86 2.08 -2.57 5.41
N ALA A 87 3.23 -3.17 5.71
CA ALA A 87 4.40 -2.47 6.25
C ALA A 87 4.95 -1.42 5.28
N GLY A 88 5.10 -1.77 4.00
CA GLY A 88 5.52 -0.86 2.94
C GLY A 88 4.62 0.35 2.82
N THR A 89 3.31 0.12 2.69
CA THR A 89 2.30 1.17 2.53
C THR A 89 2.19 2.04 3.79
N THR A 90 2.29 1.45 5.00
CA THR A 90 2.32 2.21 6.26
C THR A 90 3.50 3.19 6.28
N ALA A 91 4.70 2.72 5.91
CA ALA A 91 5.89 3.56 5.86
C ALA A 91 5.77 4.66 4.80
N MET A 92 5.23 4.34 3.62
CA MET A 92 4.97 5.31 2.56
C MET A 92 4.03 6.43 3.03
N ILE A 93 2.89 6.09 3.65
CA ILE A 93 1.94 7.09 4.16
C ILE A 93 2.56 7.93 5.27
N SER A 94 3.34 7.32 6.16
CA SER A 94 4.02 8.02 7.25
C SER A 94 5.02 9.05 6.70
N GLU A 95 5.83 8.67 5.71
CA GLU A 95 6.76 9.59 5.06
C GLU A 95 6.05 10.65 4.22
N LEU A 96 4.96 10.31 3.51
CA LEU A 96 4.12 11.30 2.82
C LEU A 96 3.54 12.34 3.78
N THR A 97 3.06 11.90 4.95
CA THR A 97 2.50 12.78 5.98
C THR A 97 3.56 13.75 6.52
N ALA A 98 4.76 13.24 6.82
CA ALA A 98 5.88 14.09 7.22
C ALA A 98 6.29 15.04 6.10
N PHE A 99 6.36 14.56 4.87
CA PHE A 99 6.74 15.35 3.71
C PHE A 99 5.75 16.48 3.40
N VAL A 100 4.44 16.27 3.56
CA VAL A 100 3.43 17.33 3.46
C VAL A 100 3.72 18.46 4.46
N ARG A 101 4.11 18.11 5.69
CA ARG A 101 4.45 19.12 6.71
C ARG A 101 5.68 19.92 6.29
N ASP A 102 6.75 19.24 5.88
CA ASP A 102 8.00 19.88 5.44
C ASP A 102 7.74 20.81 4.25
N MET A 103 6.95 20.36 3.26
CA MET A 103 6.59 21.18 2.10
C MET A 103 5.74 22.40 2.47
N ARG A 104 4.78 22.28 3.40
CA ARG A 104 3.97 23.43 3.86
C ARG A 104 4.79 24.46 4.60
N GLU A 105 5.83 24.02 5.32
CA GLU A 105 6.76 24.94 5.97
C GLU A 105 7.60 25.67 4.92
N LEU A 106 8.16 24.92 3.97
CA LEU A 106 8.98 25.49 2.91
C LEU A 106 8.18 26.43 1.99
N ASP A 107 6.96 26.07 1.61
CA ASP A 107 6.09 26.89 0.74
C ASP A 107 5.66 28.20 1.40
N ARG A 108 5.54 28.22 2.74
CA ARG A 108 5.29 29.46 3.51
C ARG A 108 6.52 30.36 3.56
N ALA A 109 7.71 29.78 3.65
CA ALA A 109 8.96 30.52 3.66
C ALA A 109 9.35 31.03 2.26
N TRP A 110 9.09 30.22 1.24
CA TRP A 110 9.50 30.44 -0.15
C TRP A 110 8.38 30.08 -1.14
N PRO A 111 7.34 30.92 -1.28
CA PRO A 111 6.19 30.65 -2.15
C PRO A 111 6.55 30.51 -3.64
N GLU A 112 7.70 31.04 -4.07
CA GLU A 112 8.20 30.96 -5.43
C GLU A 112 8.52 29.54 -5.89
N TYR A 113 8.71 28.58 -4.96
CA TYR A 113 8.90 27.18 -5.29
C TYR A 113 7.63 26.51 -5.84
N LYS A 114 6.45 27.13 -5.66
CA LYS A 114 5.16 26.68 -6.20
C LYS A 114 4.84 25.23 -5.81
N LEU A 115 4.96 24.90 -4.52
CA LEU A 115 4.77 23.53 -4.02
C LEU A 115 3.30 23.12 -3.92
N GLY A 116 2.36 24.05 -4.09
CA GLY A 116 0.93 23.83 -3.88
C GLY A 116 0.32 22.64 -4.65
N GLY A 117 0.78 22.33 -5.86
CA GLY A 117 0.34 21.13 -6.61
C GLY A 117 0.76 19.84 -5.89
N CYS A 118 2.04 19.74 -5.57
CA CYS A 118 2.62 18.61 -4.83
C CYS A 118 1.98 18.42 -3.45
N ILE A 119 1.76 19.52 -2.71
CA ILE A 119 1.09 19.51 -1.40
C ILE A 119 -0.31 18.92 -1.51
N ARG A 120 -1.14 19.41 -2.43
CA ARG A 120 -2.52 18.89 -2.61
C ARG A 120 -2.53 17.42 -3.00
N MET A 121 -1.63 16.99 -3.88
CA MET A 121 -1.55 15.58 -4.27
C MET A 121 -1.16 14.70 -3.09
N ALA A 122 -0.14 15.09 -2.32
CA ALA A 122 0.30 14.31 -1.16
C ALA A 122 -0.75 14.29 -0.04
N GLU A 123 -1.48 15.39 0.17
CA GLU A 123 -2.65 15.43 1.07
C GLU A 123 -3.78 14.53 0.61
N GLY A 124 -4.08 14.51 -0.70
CA GLY A 124 -5.06 13.60 -1.28
C GLY A 124 -4.67 12.13 -1.09
N ALA A 125 -3.38 11.82 -1.27
CA ALA A 125 -2.84 10.49 -1.01
C ALA A 125 -3.03 10.07 0.46
N VAL A 126 -2.64 10.94 1.41
CA VAL A 126 -2.82 10.69 2.84
C VAL A 126 -4.29 10.59 3.23
N GLY A 127 -5.16 11.42 2.67
CA GLY A 127 -6.61 11.38 2.90
C GLY A 127 -7.26 10.09 2.41
N GLY A 128 -6.81 9.56 1.26
CA GLY A 128 -7.27 8.29 0.71
C GLY A 128 -6.74 7.05 1.43
N ALA A 129 -5.73 7.19 2.29
CA ALA A 129 -5.03 6.05 2.89
C ALA A 129 -5.92 5.20 3.81
N LYS A 130 -6.87 5.80 4.53
CA LYS A 130 -7.64 5.11 5.58
C LYS A 130 -8.32 3.83 5.08
N GLU A 131 -9.03 3.92 3.96
CA GLU A 131 -9.74 2.78 3.37
C GLU A 131 -8.77 1.72 2.84
N GLN A 132 -7.68 2.15 2.21
CA GLN A 132 -6.70 1.22 1.64
C GLN A 132 -5.93 0.46 2.73
N MET A 133 -5.61 1.14 3.84
CA MET A 133 -5.02 0.52 5.01
C MET A 133 -5.98 -0.44 5.72
N ALA A 134 -7.28 -0.13 5.77
CA ALA A 134 -8.29 -1.05 6.29
C ALA A 134 -8.36 -2.32 5.43
N THR A 135 -8.34 -2.18 4.10
CA THR A 135 -8.31 -3.31 3.16
C THR A 135 -7.06 -4.18 3.36
N LEU A 136 -5.86 -3.58 3.39
CA LEU A 136 -4.62 -4.31 3.64
C LEU A 136 -4.63 -5.02 5.00
N SER A 137 -5.11 -4.35 6.05
CA SER A 137 -5.18 -4.92 7.40
C SER A 137 -6.12 -6.12 7.45
N ARG A 138 -7.27 -6.03 6.77
CA ARG A 138 -8.23 -7.14 6.65
C ARG A 138 -7.60 -8.33 5.94
N PHE A 139 -6.94 -8.13 4.80
CA PHE A 139 -6.27 -9.24 4.10
C PHE A 139 -5.13 -9.83 4.92
N TYR A 140 -4.38 -9.01 5.65
CA TYR A 140 -3.33 -9.49 6.53
C TYR A 140 -3.88 -10.36 7.66
N ALA A 141 -5.05 -10.04 8.22
CA ALA A 141 -5.75 -10.89 9.18
C ALA A 141 -6.23 -12.22 8.57
N LEU A 142 -6.71 -12.18 7.33
CA LEU A 142 -7.24 -13.36 6.64
C LEU A 142 -6.15 -14.33 6.17
N GLY A 143 -4.95 -13.83 5.89
CA GLY A 143 -3.83 -14.59 5.35
C GLY A 143 -3.67 -14.43 3.83
N ASP A 144 -2.44 -14.69 3.36
CA ASP A 144 -2.06 -14.48 1.95
C ASP A 144 -2.87 -15.35 0.97
N ASP A 145 -3.35 -16.52 1.39
CA ASP A 145 -4.15 -17.45 0.59
C ASP A 145 -5.56 -16.92 0.27
N LYS A 146 -6.04 -15.93 1.04
CA LYS A 146 -7.37 -15.33 0.89
C LYS A 146 -7.40 -14.06 0.05
N VAL A 147 -6.25 -13.58 -0.41
CA VAL A 147 -6.17 -12.36 -1.23
C VAL A 147 -6.84 -12.54 -2.59
N GLY A 148 -6.83 -13.77 -3.13
CA GLY A 148 -7.34 -14.03 -4.49
C GLY A 148 -6.63 -13.17 -5.55
N GLU A 149 -7.11 -13.24 -6.79
CA GLU A 149 -6.49 -12.54 -7.92
C GLU A 149 -6.71 -11.02 -7.88
N PHE A 150 -7.83 -10.57 -7.31
CA PHE A 150 -8.26 -9.17 -7.36
C PHE A 150 -8.31 -8.48 -5.99
N GLY A 151 -7.95 -9.15 -4.88
CA GLY A 151 -8.17 -8.61 -3.53
C GLY A 151 -7.50 -7.27 -3.26
N LEU A 152 -6.37 -6.98 -3.91
CA LEU A 152 -5.64 -5.72 -3.74
C LEU A 152 -5.76 -4.77 -4.94
N SER A 153 -6.73 -4.97 -5.84
CA SER A 153 -6.87 -4.16 -7.06
C SER A 153 -7.09 -2.68 -6.75
N GLU A 154 -7.92 -2.35 -5.77
CA GLU A 154 -8.21 -0.97 -5.40
C GLU A 154 -7.02 -0.29 -4.72
N VAL A 155 -6.32 -1.01 -3.84
CA VAL A 155 -5.07 -0.52 -3.22
C VAL A 155 -4.02 -0.25 -4.31
N MET A 156 -3.90 -1.15 -5.28
CA MET A 156 -2.98 -1.01 -6.40
C MET A 156 -3.32 0.21 -7.28
N LYS A 157 -4.60 0.38 -7.65
CA LYS A 157 -5.08 1.55 -8.41
C LYS A 157 -4.77 2.84 -7.67
N TRP A 158 -5.05 2.88 -6.37
CA TRP A 158 -4.76 4.03 -5.53
C TRP A 158 -3.27 4.37 -5.52
N ILE A 159 -2.37 3.41 -5.28
CA ILE A 159 -0.92 3.68 -5.29
C ILE A 159 -0.45 4.13 -6.68
N ARG A 160 -1.01 3.61 -7.77
CA ARG A 160 -0.69 4.11 -9.12
C ARG A 160 -1.08 5.58 -9.28
N VAL A 161 -2.25 5.99 -8.77
CA VAL A 161 -2.65 7.41 -8.75
C VAL A 161 -1.66 8.25 -7.93
N VAL A 162 -1.24 7.76 -6.75
CA VAL A 162 -0.22 8.43 -5.94
C VAL A 162 1.11 8.56 -6.68
N MET A 163 1.58 7.49 -7.35
CA MET A 163 2.84 7.49 -8.08
C MET A 163 2.80 8.46 -9.28
N THR A 164 1.76 8.39 -10.10
CA THR A 164 1.59 9.28 -11.24
C THR A 164 1.42 10.73 -10.79
N GLY A 165 0.63 10.97 -9.74
CA GLY A 165 0.46 12.28 -9.14
C GLY A 165 1.77 12.83 -8.56
N PHE A 166 2.56 12.01 -7.87
CA PHE A 166 3.88 12.41 -7.36
C PHE A 166 4.82 12.78 -8.50
N GLN A 167 4.86 11.99 -9.56
CA GLN A 167 5.68 12.31 -10.72
C GLN A 167 5.29 13.67 -11.33
N HIS A 168 4.01 13.89 -11.62
CA HIS A 168 3.56 15.10 -12.31
C HIS A 168 3.55 16.36 -11.43
N GLU A 169 2.98 16.27 -10.23
CA GLU A 169 2.77 17.44 -9.37
C GLU A 169 4.01 17.79 -8.52
N CYS A 170 4.81 16.78 -8.16
CA CYS A 170 6.01 16.96 -7.36
C CYS A 170 7.27 17.00 -8.21
N SER A 171 7.67 15.87 -8.80
CA SER A 171 8.97 15.75 -9.49
C SER A 171 9.07 16.69 -10.70
N ASP A 172 8.07 16.65 -11.57
CA ASP A 172 7.99 17.49 -12.77
C ASP A 172 7.36 18.86 -12.48
N GLY A 173 6.87 19.05 -11.25
CA GLY A 173 6.12 20.22 -10.79
C GLY A 173 6.89 21.06 -9.78
N GLY A 174 6.45 21.07 -8.52
CA GLY A 174 6.99 21.97 -7.49
C GLY A 174 8.45 21.71 -7.11
N LEU A 175 8.87 20.44 -7.04
CA LEU A 175 10.20 20.08 -6.50
C LEU A 175 11.35 20.49 -7.42
N LYS A 176 11.12 20.61 -8.73
CA LYS A 176 12.15 21.08 -9.68
C LYS A 176 12.54 22.54 -9.46
N ASN A 177 11.70 23.32 -8.78
CA ASN A 177 11.94 24.74 -8.53
C ASN A 177 12.74 24.97 -7.23
N VAL A 178 12.94 23.92 -6.42
CA VAL A 178 13.70 24.00 -5.17
C VAL A 178 15.19 23.95 -5.47
N VAL A 179 15.91 25.01 -5.08
CA VAL A 179 17.34 25.23 -5.46
C VAL A 179 18.25 24.11 -4.96
N ASP A 180 18.10 23.69 -3.70
CA ASP A 180 18.79 22.52 -3.14
C ASP A 180 17.78 21.59 -2.48
N LEU A 181 17.12 20.78 -3.30
CA LEU A 181 16.13 19.81 -2.83
C LEU A 181 16.68 18.87 -1.74
N SER A 182 17.97 18.54 -1.79
CA SER A 182 18.55 17.58 -0.84
C SER A 182 18.71 18.16 0.57
N LYS A 183 18.92 19.48 0.65
CA LYS A 183 19.02 20.22 1.89
C LYS A 183 17.66 20.67 2.41
N GLU A 184 16.81 21.21 1.53
CA GLU A 184 15.55 21.82 1.91
C GLU A 184 14.43 20.78 2.12
N LEU A 185 14.44 19.69 1.35
CA LEU A 185 13.43 18.62 1.41
C LEU A 185 14.06 17.22 1.28
N PRO A 186 14.90 16.79 2.25
CA PRO A 186 15.58 15.50 2.19
C PRO A 186 14.63 14.31 2.06
N ARG A 187 13.39 14.43 2.56
CA ARG A 187 12.36 13.39 2.47
C ARG A 187 11.81 13.16 1.07
N ALA A 188 11.95 14.10 0.14
CA ALA A 188 11.45 13.94 -1.23
C ALA A 188 11.96 12.65 -1.89
N ARG A 189 13.25 12.34 -1.68
CA ARG A 189 13.87 11.10 -2.20
C ARG A 189 13.40 9.85 -1.48
N VAL A 190 13.06 9.95 -0.19
CA VAL A 190 12.56 8.82 0.61
C VAL A 190 11.14 8.46 0.17
N VAL A 191 10.28 9.46 0.04
CA VAL A 191 8.90 9.30 -0.42
C VAL A 191 8.84 8.67 -1.80
N ASP A 192 9.60 9.17 -2.78
CA ASP A 192 9.64 8.60 -4.13
C ASP A 192 9.99 7.10 -4.12
N LYS A 193 11.03 6.73 -3.37
CA LYS A 193 11.43 5.33 -3.17
C LYS A 193 10.34 4.50 -2.51
N TYR A 194 9.66 5.05 -1.50
CA TYR A 194 8.67 4.31 -0.71
C TYR A 194 7.36 4.12 -1.48
N ILE A 195 6.97 5.09 -2.32
CA ILE A 195 5.88 4.93 -3.29
C ILE A 195 6.20 3.79 -4.25
N TYR A 196 7.39 3.82 -4.84
CA TYR A 196 7.84 2.77 -5.76
C TYR A 196 7.84 1.39 -5.10
N VAL A 197 8.44 1.27 -3.91
CA VAL A 197 8.50 0.01 -3.14
C VAL A 197 7.10 -0.50 -2.81
N SER A 198 6.20 0.37 -2.32
CA SER A 198 4.84 -0.02 -1.96
C SER A 198 4.05 -0.55 -3.15
N LEU A 199 4.16 0.09 -4.33
CA LEU A 199 3.54 -0.40 -5.55
C LEU A 199 4.02 -1.80 -5.90
N HIS A 200 5.34 -2.04 -5.83
CA HIS A 200 5.92 -3.33 -6.21
C HIS A 200 5.64 -4.43 -5.18
N LEU A 201 5.46 -4.09 -3.90
CA LEU A 201 4.99 -5.05 -2.92
C LEU A 201 3.53 -5.45 -3.18
N ILE A 202 2.69 -4.54 -3.66
CA ILE A 202 1.28 -4.81 -3.96
C ILE A 202 1.07 -5.49 -5.31
N CYS A 203 1.88 -5.18 -6.33
CA CYS A 203 1.77 -5.79 -7.66
C CYS A 203 2.13 -7.29 -7.68
N PHE A 204 2.89 -7.76 -6.70
CA PHE A 204 3.33 -9.15 -6.62
C PHE A 204 2.88 -9.81 -5.32
N PRO A 205 1.58 -9.81 -4.97
CA PRO A 205 1.12 -10.12 -3.61
C PRO A 205 1.23 -11.61 -3.26
N THR A 206 1.63 -12.45 -4.22
CA THR A 206 1.91 -13.87 -4.04
C THR A 206 3.07 -14.27 -4.97
N PRO A 207 3.79 -15.37 -4.69
CA PRO A 207 4.86 -15.85 -5.57
C PRO A 207 4.35 -16.28 -6.96
N TYR A 208 3.05 -16.53 -7.12
CA TYR A 208 2.43 -17.02 -8.37
C TYR A 208 1.95 -15.93 -9.32
N ALA A 209 1.90 -14.66 -8.88
CA ALA A 209 1.47 -13.54 -9.72
C ALA A 209 2.39 -13.29 -10.93
N MET A 210 3.62 -13.83 -10.92
CA MET A 210 4.58 -13.65 -12.02
C MET A 210 4.29 -14.49 -13.28
N ASN A 211 3.39 -15.47 -13.24
CA ASN A 211 3.04 -16.24 -14.44
C ASN A 211 2.14 -15.47 -15.43
N PHE A 212 1.62 -14.30 -15.05
CA PHE A 212 0.66 -13.54 -15.87
C PHE A 212 1.27 -12.33 -16.59
N LEU A 213 2.47 -11.90 -16.23
CA LEU A 213 3.18 -10.81 -16.94
C LEU A 213 4.09 -11.32 -18.07
N GLY A 214 3.98 -12.61 -18.40
CA GLY A 214 4.82 -13.30 -19.38
C GLY A 214 4.03 -14.23 -20.29
N SER A 215 3.05 -13.70 -21.02
CA SER A 215 2.71 -14.25 -22.33
C SER A 215 3.19 -13.23 -23.38
N PRO A 216 4.21 -13.56 -24.20
CA PRO A 216 4.44 -12.83 -25.43
C PRO A 216 3.14 -12.91 -26.24
N VAL A 217 2.70 -11.79 -26.80
CA VAL A 217 1.73 -11.80 -27.89
C VAL A 217 2.33 -12.71 -28.97
N ASP A 218 1.69 -13.85 -29.20
CA ASP A 218 2.00 -14.72 -30.32
C ASP A 218 1.85 -13.88 -31.60
N ASN A 219 2.99 -13.47 -32.15
CA ASN A 219 3.10 -13.04 -33.53
C ASN A 219 3.02 -14.29 -34.42
N GLN A 220 1.83 -14.89 -34.49
CA GLN A 220 1.47 -15.81 -35.56
C GLN A 220 0.43 -15.14 -36.46
N SER A 221 0.92 -14.46 -37.49
CA SER A 221 0.33 -14.46 -38.83
C SER A 221 1.29 -13.71 -39.77
N LYS A 222 2.35 -14.41 -40.16
CA LYS A 222 2.84 -14.31 -41.53
C LYS A 222 2.56 -15.66 -42.18
N ASP A 223 2.07 -15.60 -43.41
CA ASP A 223 1.89 -16.67 -44.39
C ASP A 223 0.56 -17.46 -44.33
N ALA A 224 -0.46 -16.90 -45.00
CA ALA A 224 -1.25 -17.55 -46.07
C ALA A 224 -2.28 -16.56 -46.65
#